data_AF-A0A7Z0MPJ5-F1
#
_entry.id   AF-A0A7Z0MPJ5-F1
#
_cell.length_a   1.000
_cell.length_b   1.000
_cell.length_c   1.000
_cell.angle_alpha   90.00
_cell.angle_beta   90.00
_cell.angle_gamma   90.00
#
_symmetry.space_group_name_H-M   'P 1'
#
loop_
_entity.id
_entity.type
_entity.pdbx_description
1 polymer ?
#
loop_
_entity_poly.entity_id
_entity_poly.type
_entity_poly.pdbx_seq_one_letter_code
_entity_poly.pdbx_strand_id
1 'polypeptide(L)'
;MPRHPIARAMGSISLMCFVIIAKYADGLPLYRQEGILSRYGGELSRATLANWMIALAKQLQPLINLMREHQHTGAVILADETRVQVLKEPGRPATSDKYMWVTLHSHLRKSRTCLNTILPEVRIEN
;
A
#
# COMPACT_ATOMS: atom_id res chain seq x y z
N MET A 1 13.92 -23.15 2.75
CA MET A 1 13.19 -22.05 2.12
C MET A 1 12.48 -21.25 3.22
N PRO A 2 12.51 -19.91 3.21
CA PRO A 2 11.83 -19.11 4.24
C PRO A 2 10.32 -19.37 4.25
N ARG A 3 9.70 -19.24 5.43
CA ARG A 3 8.28 -19.55 5.63
C ARG A 3 7.40 -18.57 4.86
N HIS A 4 6.36 -19.09 4.21
CA HIS A 4 5.39 -18.26 3.50
C HIS A 4 4.67 -17.31 4.48
N PRO A 5 4.59 -15.99 4.20
CA PRO A 5 4.02 -15.00 5.12
C PRO A 5 2.51 -15.21 5.36
N ILE A 6 1.80 -15.73 4.36
CA ILE A 6 0.38 -16.13 4.48
C ILE A 6 0.30 -17.64 4.67
N ALA A 7 -0.42 -18.10 5.69
CA ALA A 7 -0.66 -19.53 5.89
C ALA A 7 -1.59 -20.08 4.80
N ARG A 8 -1.22 -21.22 4.18
CA ARG A 8 -2.01 -21.91 3.14
C ARG A 8 -2.36 -21.03 1.93
N ALA A 9 -1.49 -20.07 1.60
CA ALA A 9 -1.68 -19.25 0.41
C ALA A 9 -1.61 -20.10 -0.86
N MET A 10 -2.50 -19.80 -1.81
CA MET A 10 -2.35 -20.24 -3.19
C MET A 10 -1.44 -19.23 -3.90
N GLY A 11 -0.44 -19.71 -4.63
CA GLY A 11 0.53 -18.86 -5.35
C GLY A 11 1.89 -18.73 -4.66
N SER A 12 2.91 -18.39 -5.46
CA SER A 12 4.28 -18.19 -4.98
C SER A 12 4.45 -16.78 -4.38
N ILE A 13 5.39 -16.64 -3.44
CA ILE A 13 5.73 -15.34 -2.85
C ILE A 13 6.14 -14.34 -3.95
N SER A 14 6.92 -14.79 -4.92
CA SER A 14 7.38 -13.97 -6.05
C SER A 14 6.21 -13.40 -6.87
N LEU A 15 5.17 -14.19 -7.13
CA LEU A 15 3.96 -13.72 -7.81
C LEU A 15 3.24 -12.64 -7.00
N MET A 16 3.11 -12.85 -5.69
CA MET A 16 2.49 -11.88 -4.80
C MET A 16 3.29 -10.57 -4.73
N CYS A 17 4.62 -10.64 -4.67
CA CYS A 17 5.50 -9.47 -4.73
C CYS A 17 5.33 -8.69 -6.03
N PHE A 18 5.26 -9.39 -7.17
CA PHE A 18 5.00 -8.76 -8.47
C PHE A 18 3.66 -8.00 -8.47
N VAL A 19 2.59 -8.61 -7.96
CA VAL A 19 1.26 -7.98 -7.85
C VAL A 19 1.30 -6.73 -6.97
N ILE A 20 2.03 -6.77 -5.84
CA ILE A 20 2.22 -5.61 -4.95
C ILE A 20 2.91 -4.47 -5.69
N ILE A 21 4.07 -4.75 -6.30
CA ILE A 21 4.86 -3.74 -7.01
C ILE A 21 4.04 -3.13 -8.15
N ALA A 22 3.43 -3.97 -8.99
CA ALA A 22 2.60 -3.51 -10.09
C ALA A 22 1.43 -2.64 -9.61
N LYS A 23 0.83 -2.96 -8.45
CA LYS A 23 -0.30 -2.18 -7.93
C LYS A 23 0.11 -0.84 -7.35
N TYR A 24 1.15 -0.81 -6.51
CA TYR A 24 1.48 0.34 -5.68
C TYR A 24 2.62 1.20 -6.23
N ALA A 25 3.62 0.60 -6.90
CA ALA A 25 4.71 1.34 -7.53
C ALA A 25 4.34 1.76 -8.96
N ASP A 26 3.76 0.84 -9.74
CA ASP A 26 3.44 1.10 -11.16
C ASP A 26 2.01 1.63 -11.40
N GLY A 27 1.18 1.71 -10.35
CA GLY A 27 -0.19 2.22 -10.44
C GLY A 27 -1.14 1.36 -11.27
N LEU A 28 -0.85 0.06 -11.42
CA LEU A 28 -1.62 -0.85 -12.27
C LEU A 28 -2.82 -1.45 -11.50
N PRO A 29 -4.08 -1.17 -11.90
CA PRO A 29 -5.25 -1.66 -11.18
C PRO A 29 -5.39 -3.19 -11.32
N LEU A 30 -5.98 -3.84 -10.31
CA LEU A 30 -6.05 -5.30 -10.22
C LEU A 30 -6.78 -5.97 -11.39
N TYR A 31 -7.81 -5.33 -11.96
CA TYR A 31 -8.50 -5.88 -13.14
C TYR A 31 -7.60 -5.93 -14.38
N ARG A 32 -6.65 -4.99 -14.48
CA ARG A 32 -5.68 -4.96 -15.59
C ARG A 32 -4.61 -6.01 -15.38
N GLN A 33 -4.19 -6.23 -14.14
CA GLN A 33 -3.27 -7.31 -13.79
C GLN A 33 -3.87 -8.69 -14.08
N GLU A 34 -5.14 -8.92 -13.74
CA GLU A 34 -5.89 -10.12 -14.10
C GLU A 34 -5.86 -10.38 -15.62
N GLY A 35 -6.13 -9.34 -16.43
CA GLY A 35 -6.04 -9.45 -17.89
C GLY A 35 -4.62 -9.74 -18.40
N ILE A 36 -3.58 -9.22 -17.76
CA ILE A 36 -2.18 -9.52 -18.11
C ILE A 36 -1.85 -10.97 -17.77
N LEU A 37 -2.20 -11.45 -16.58
CA LEU A 37 -1.94 -12.82 -16.15
C LEU A 37 -2.69 -13.84 -17.02
N SER A 38 -3.92 -13.52 -17.42
CA SER A 38 -4.71 -14.34 -18.34
C SER A 38 -4.02 -14.55 -19.69
N ARG A 39 -3.29 -13.56 -20.22
CA ARG A 39 -2.51 -13.70 -21.47
C ARG A 39 -1.38 -14.73 -21.35
N TYR A 40 -0.84 -14.93 -20.15
CA TYR A 40 0.17 -15.94 -19.85
C TYR A 40 -0.43 -17.29 -19.43
N GLY A 41 -1.76 -17.48 -19.59
CA GLY A 41 -2.47 -18.69 -19.19
C GLY A 41 -2.78 -18.79 -17.69
N GLY A 42 -2.56 -17.71 -16.93
CA GLY A 42 -2.87 -17.64 -15.51
C GLY A 42 -4.33 -17.24 -15.26
N GLU A 43 -5.17 -18.19 -14.85
CA GLU A 43 -6.53 -17.90 -14.40
C GLU A 43 -6.54 -17.45 -12.93
N LEU A 44 -6.45 -16.14 -12.72
CA LEU A 44 -6.46 -15.58 -11.37
C LEU A 44 -7.48 -14.45 -11.25
N SER A 45 -8.53 -14.69 -10.46
CA SER A 45 -9.60 -13.72 -10.31
C SER A 45 -9.12 -12.44 -9.61
N ARG A 46 -9.73 -11.30 -9.98
CA ARG A 46 -9.56 -10.02 -9.25
C ARG A 46 -9.79 -10.16 -7.74
N ALA A 47 -10.74 -11.01 -7.32
CA ALA A 47 -11.05 -11.23 -5.91
C ALA A 47 -9.89 -11.95 -5.20
N THR A 48 -9.28 -12.94 -5.84
CA THR A 48 -8.10 -13.64 -5.31
C THR A 48 -6.94 -12.68 -5.10
N LEU A 49 -6.64 -11.84 -6.11
CA LEU A 49 -5.61 -10.79 -6.02
C LEU A 49 -5.88 -9.81 -4.88
N ALA A 50 -7.14 -9.35 -4.74
CA ALA A 50 -7.52 -8.45 -3.66
C ALA A 50 -7.37 -9.10 -2.27
N ASN A 51 -7.74 -10.36 -2.13
CA ASN A 51 -7.61 -11.11 -0.88
C ASN A 51 -6.14 -11.30 -0.49
N TRP A 52 -5.25 -11.58 -1.44
CA TRP A 52 -3.80 -11.60 -1.18
C TRP A 52 -3.30 -10.26 -0.66
N MET A 53 -3.74 -9.16 -1.27
CA MET A 53 -3.33 -7.83 -0.83
C MET A 53 -3.75 -7.51 0.61
N ILE A 54 -4.99 -7.86 0.98
CA ILE A 54 -5.49 -7.68 2.35
C ILE A 54 -4.70 -8.53 3.33
N ALA A 55 -4.42 -9.80 2.98
CA ALA A 55 -3.67 -10.70 3.84
C ALA A 55 -2.21 -10.24 4.04
N LEU A 56 -1.55 -9.77 2.97
CA LEU A 56 -0.19 -9.25 3.03
C LEU A 56 -0.12 -7.93 3.81
N ALA A 57 -1.10 -7.04 3.64
CA ALA A 57 -1.16 -5.79 4.40
C ALA A 57 -1.16 -6.05 5.92
N LYS A 58 -1.88 -7.07 6.39
CA LYS A 58 -1.87 -7.47 7.81
C LYS A 58 -0.49 -7.94 8.28
N GLN A 59 0.23 -8.70 7.44
CA GLN A 59 1.56 -9.20 7.77
C GLN A 59 2.62 -8.09 7.74
N LEU A 60 2.45 -7.08 6.87
CA LEU A 60 3.36 -5.95 6.75
C LEU A 60 3.08 -4.83 7.77
N GLN A 61 1.95 -4.89 8.49
CA GLN A 61 1.57 -3.88 9.47
C GLN A 61 2.65 -3.56 10.51
N PRO A 62 3.36 -4.53 11.12
CA PRO A 62 4.43 -4.23 12.07
C PRO A 62 5.58 -3.42 11.45
N LEU A 63 5.94 -3.71 10.19
CA LEU A 63 6.95 -2.95 9.46
C LEU A 63 6.48 -1.52 9.20
N ILE A 64 5.23 -1.33 8.79
CA ILE A 64 4.63 0.00 8.58
C ILE A 64 4.64 0.80 9.89
N ASN A 65 4.33 0.16 11.02
CA ASN A 65 4.36 0.80 12.33
C ASN A 65 5.78 1.25 12.70
N LEU A 66 6.79 0.41 12.48
CA LEU A 66 8.19 0.76 12.72
C LEU A 66 8.67 1.91 11.82
N MET A 67 8.30 1.89 10.54
CA MET A 67 8.62 2.99 9.63
C MET A 67 7.97 4.30 10.08
N ARG A 68 6.74 4.24 10.61
CA ARG A 68 6.04 5.38 11.19
C ARG A 68 6.72 5.89 12.45
N GLU A 69 7.07 5.01 13.40
CA GLU A 69 7.83 5.39 14.59
C GLU A 69 9.13 6.09 14.22
N HIS A 70 9.85 5.54 13.23
CA HIS A 70 11.06 6.16 12.69
C HIS A 70 10.78 7.55 12.09
N GLN A 71 9.71 7.70 11.31
CA GLN A 71 9.31 8.97 10.73
C GLN A 71 9.04 10.05 11.80
N HIS A 72 8.38 9.68 12.91
CA HIS A 72 8.09 10.59 14.01
C HIS A 72 9.31 11.04 14.82
N THR A 73 10.50 10.44 14.61
CA THR A 73 11.75 10.93 15.22
C THR A 73 12.29 12.20 14.57
N GLY A 74 11.76 12.59 13.40
CA GLY A 74 12.19 13.80 12.68
C GLY A 74 11.78 15.09 13.40
N ALA A 75 12.61 16.13 13.28
CA ALA A 75 12.34 17.43 13.89
C ALA A 75 11.12 18.15 13.27
N VAL A 76 10.84 17.89 12.00
CA VAL A 76 9.69 18.44 11.27
C VAL A 76 9.04 17.34 10.43
N ILE A 77 7.71 17.27 10.49
CA ILE A 77 6.88 16.41 9.64
C ILE A 77 6.14 17.32 8.66
N LEU A 78 6.35 17.08 7.38
CA LEU A 78 5.61 17.68 6.28
C LEU A 78 4.42 16.77 5.98
N ALA A 79 3.24 17.34 5.75
CA ALA A 79 2.03 16.59 5.41
C ALA A 79 1.35 17.26 4.21
N ASP A 80 0.92 16.45 3.25
CA ASP A 80 0.15 16.89 2.08
C ASP A 80 -1.23 16.25 2.08
N GLU A 81 -2.26 17.05 1.80
CA GLU A 81 -3.66 16.63 1.79
C GLU A 81 -4.11 16.29 0.37
N THR A 82 -4.64 15.08 0.17
CA THR A 82 -5.28 14.69 -1.08
C THR A 82 -6.71 14.26 -0.84
N ARG A 83 -7.67 14.92 -1.52
CA ARG A 83 -9.09 14.53 -1.48
C ARG A 83 -9.32 13.26 -2.29
N VAL A 84 -9.97 12.27 -1.68
CA VAL A 84 -10.31 10.97 -2.28
C VAL A 84 -11.79 10.63 -2.02
N GLN A 85 -12.37 9.80 -2.87
CA GLN A 85 -13.75 9.33 -2.72
C GLN A 85 -13.75 7.84 -2.37
N VAL A 86 -14.41 7.48 -1.26
CA VAL A 86 -14.46 6.11 -0.76
C VAL A 86 -15.86 5.55 -0.98
N LEU A 87 -15.96 4.50 -1.81
CA LEU A 87 -17.24 3.97 -2.25
C LEU A 87 -18.04 3.22 -1.17
N LYS A 88 -17.36 2.63 -0.18
CA LYS A 88 -17.97 1.76 0.82
C LYS A 88 -17.46 2.11 2.21
N GLU A 89 -18.11 3.07 2.85
CA GLU A 89 -17.87 3.45 4.24
C GLU A 89 -19.16 3.29 5.05
N PRO A 90 -19.12 2.67 6.24
CA PRO A 90 -20.29 2.59 7.10
C PRO A 90 -20.66 3.99 7.63
N GLY A 91 -21.89 4.43 7.35
CA GLY A 91 -22.45 5.66 7.92
C GLY A 91 -22.23 6.95 7.10
N ARG A 92 -21.66 6.87 5.89
CA ARG A 92 -21.49 8.05 5.00
C ARG A 92 -21.82 7.73 3.53
N PRO A 93 -22.32 8.71 2.76
CA PRO A 93 -22.56 8.54 1.33
C PRO A 93 -21.24 8.51 0.54
N ALA A 94 -21.21 7.77 -0.56
CA ALA A 94 -20.03 7.62 -1.42
C ALA A 94 -19.56 8.90 -2.13
N THR A 95 -20.34 9.99 -2.07
CA THR A 95 -20.03 11.33 -2.59
C THR A 95 -19.40 12.25 -1.55
N SER A 96 -19.28 11.79 -0.30
CA SER A 96 -18.69 12.59 0.78
C SER A 96 -17.19 12.73 0.57
N ASP A 97 -16.69 13.95 0.69
CA ASP A 97 -15.25 14.21 0.66
C ASP A 97 -14.52 13.49 1.79
N LYS A 98 -13.42 12.83 1.43
CA LYS A 98 -12.51 12.16 2.35
C LYS A 98 -11.10 12.62 2.06
N TYR A 99 -10.23 12.54 3.06
CA TYR A 99 -8.87 13.03 2.98
C TYR A 99 -7.88 11.87 3.14
N MET A 100 -6.81 11.94 2.38
CA MET A 100 -5.63 11.09 2.48
C MET A 100 -4.43 12.00 2.75
N TRP A 101 -3.63 11.67 3.76
CA TRP A 101 -2.50 12.50 4.17
C TRP A 101 -1.18 11.80 3.83
N VAL A 102 -0.36 12.39 2.97
CA VAL A 102 0.98 11.87 2.72
C VAL A 102 1.95 12.60 3.62
N THR A 103 2.65 11.86 4.49
CA THR A 103 3.57 12.45 5.45
C THR A 103 5.02 12.17 5.05
N LEU A 104 5.87 13.15 5.32
CA LEU A 104 7.31 13.09 5.09
C LEU A 104 8.02 13.65 6.31
N HIS A 105 8.98 12.91 6.85
CA HIS A 105 9.87 13.50 7.85
C HIS A 105 11.01 14.25 7.14
N SER A 106 11.36 15.42 7.66
CA SER A 106 12.58 16.09 7.23
C SER A 106 13.78 15.47 7.97
N HIS A 107 14.74 14.97 7.20
CA HIS A 107 16.06 14.64 7.72
C HIS A 107 17.02 15.77 7.35
N LEU A 108 17.16 16.77 8.22
CA LEU A 108 18.13 17.85 8.05
C LEU A 108 19.57 17.34 8.31
N ARG A 109 20.09 16.44 7.46
CA ARG A 109 21.51 16.13 7.40
C ARG A 109 22.19 17.06 6.40
N LYS A 110 23.30 17.67 6.83
CA LYS A 110 24.16 18.63 6.10
C LYS A 110 24.79 18.09 4.79
N SER A 111 24.36 16.93 4.27
CA SER A 111 24.98 16.20 3.16
C SER A 111 23.93 15.53 2.28
N ARG A 112 23.62 16.20 1.15
CA ARG A 112 23.16 15.80 -0.20
C ARG A 112 22.63 14.39 -0.54
N THR A 113 22.04 13.62 0.37
CA THR A 113 21.34 12.38 -0.03
C THR A 113 19.93 12.32 0.55
N CYS A 114 18.97 12.79 -0.23
CA CYS A 114 17.53 12.72 0.02
C CYS A 114 17.03 11.28 -0.21
N LEU A 115 17.34 10.35 0.69
CA LEU A 115 16.56 9.12 0.79
C LEU A 115 15.29 9.47 1.56
N ASN A 116 14.32 10.04 0.85
CA ASN A 116 13.03 10.42 1.41
C ASN A 116 12.23 9.14 1.66
N THR A 117 12.05 8.79 2.94
CA THR A 117 11.05 7.78 3.31
C THR A 117 9.67 8.44 3.20
N ILE A 118 9.03 8.26 2.04
CA ILE A 118 7.64 8.69 1.79
C ILE A 118 6.73 7.61 2.34
N LEU A 119 5.97 7.92 3.39
CA LEU A 119 4.87 7.08 3.84
C LEU A 119 3.55 7.75 3.45
N PRO A 120 2.80 7.18 2.49
CA PRO A 120 1.42 7.59 2.31
C PRO A 120 0.60 7.10 3.50
N GLU A 121 0.16 8.04 4.35
CA GLU A 121 -0.78 7.73 5.41
C GLU A 121 -2.21 7.86 4.86
N VAL A 122 -2.78 6.73 4.46
CA VAL A 122 -4.22 6.65 4.24
C VAL A 122 -4.91 6.54 5.60
N ARG A 123 -4.82 7.60 6.40
CA ARG A 123 -5.78 7.81 7.47
C ARG A 123 -6.94 8.58 6.85
N ILE A 124 -8.01 7.86 6.56
CA ILE A 124 -9.30 8.45 6.22
C ILE A 124 -9.82 9.08 7.51
N GLU A 125 -9.35 10.29 7.80
CA GLU A 125 -9.90 11.12 8.87
C GLU A 125 -11.17 11.82 8.37
N ASN A 126 -12.05 12.11 9.32
CA ASN A 126 -13.43 12.54 9.12
C ASN A 126 -13.61 13.96 8.61
#